data_AF-U1PCY2-F1
#
_entry.id   AF-U1PCY2-F1
#
_cell.length_a   1.000
_cell.length_b   1.000
_cell.length_c   1.000
_cell.angle_alpha   90.00
_cell.angle_beta   90.00
_cell.angle_gamma   90.00
#
_symmetry.space_group_name_H-M   'P 1'
#
loop_
_entity.id
_entity.type
_entity.pdbx_description
1 polymer ?
#
loop_
_entity_poly.entity_id
_entity_poly.type
_entity_poly.pdbx_seq_one_letter_code
_entity_poly.pdbx_strand_id
1 'polypeptide(L)'
;MCKPMSGEKATVDDGDNGPNIGVVAGVAFTAITLLAAIAYTVMLNLVDWVAVGVLSYPVAGVAPFAVITGAILTIPIVVPTVLVTARFAD
;
A
#
# COMPACT_ATOMS: atom_id res chain seq x y z
N MET A 1 -57.10 15.83 5.79
CA MET A 1 -56.53 15.90 4.43
C MET A 1 -55.03 16.10 4.55
N CYS A 2 -54.25 15.01 4.55
CA CYS A 2 -52.79 15.08 4.52
C CYS A 2 -52.35 15.30 3.07
N LYS A 3 -51.67 16.42 2.82
CA LYS A 3 -50.95 16.69 1.57
C LYS A 3 -49.68 15.82 1.57
N PRO A 4 -49.38 15.02 0.54
CA PRO A 4 -48.07 14.39 0.44
C PRO A 4 -47.05 15.47 0.07
N MET A 5 -45.99 15.63 0.87
CA MET A 5 -44.77 16.30 0.42
C MET A 5 -44.14 15.41 -0.66
N SER A 6 -44.43 15.81 -1.89
CA SER A 6 -43.80 15.34 -3.11
C SER A 6 -42.32 15.70 -3.08
N GLY A 7 -41.49 14.68 -2.90
CA GLY A 7 -40.12 14.58 -3.41
C GLY A 7 -39.26 15.83 -3.37
N GLU A 8 -38.61 16.08 -2.23
CA GLU A 8 -37.27 16.66 -2.26
C GLU A 8 -36.32 15.50 -2.55
N LYS A 9 -35.95 15.32 -3.81
CA LYS A 9 -34.70 14.63 -4.13
C LYS A 9 -33.64 15.50 -3.48
N ALA A 10 -32.97 15.01 -2.44
CA ALA A 10 -31.78 15.65 -1.92
C ALA A 10 -30.80 15.81 -3.10
N THR A 11 -30.76 17.01 -3.66
CA THR A 11 -29.69 17.44 -4.53
C THR A 11 -28.45 17.40 -3.65
N VAL A 12 -27.59 16.42 -3.87
CA VAL A 12 -26.19 16.52 -3.48
C VAL A 12 -25.63 17.61 -4.38
N ASP A 13 -25.84 18.86 -3.97
CA ASP A 13 -25.32 20.05 -4.62
C ASP A 13 -23.89 20.28 -4.11
N ASP A 14 -23.03 20.57 -5.06
CA ASP A 14 -21.58 20.54 -4.99
C ASP A 14 -20.98 21.43 -3.90
N GLY A 15 -20.42 20.76 -2.89
CA GLY A 15 -19.39 21.29 -2.01
C GLY A 15 -18.11 20.50 -2.19
N ASP A 16 -17.44 20.66 -3.33
CA ASP A 16 -16.11 20.15 -3.68
C ASP A 16 -15.02 20.74 -2.76
N ASN A 17 -15.07 20.42 -1.47
CA ASN A 17 -14.07 20.77 -0.45
C ASN A 17 -13.85 19.64 0.58
N GLY A 18 -14.51 18.49 0.40
CA GLY A 18 -14.23 17.30 1.18
C GLY A 18 -12.94 16.63 0.71
N PRO A 19 -12.09 16.08 1.60
CA PRO A 19 -10.91 15.32 1.17
C PRO A 19 -11.36 14.20 0.23
N ASN A 20 -10.86 14.21 -1.01
CA ASN A 20 -11.12 13.14 -1.96
C ASN A 20 -10.50 11.86 -1.39
N ILE A 21 -11.34 10.98 -0.84
CA ILE A 21 -10.90 9.78 -0.09
C ILE A 21 -10.00 8.90 -0.97
N GLY A 22 -10.25 8.86 -2.29
CA GLY A 22 -9.41 8.15 -3.25
C GLY A 22 -7.99 8.74 -3.34
N VAL A 23 -7.88 10.07 -3.34
CA VAL A 23 -6.57 10.76 -3.35
C VAL A 23 -5.84 10.54 -2.03
N VAL A 24 -6.52 10.68 -0.89
CA VAL A 24 -5.91 10.48 0.44
C VAL A 24 -5.40 9.05 0.59
N ALA A 25 -6.20 8.06 0.21
CA ALA A 25 -5.80 6.66 0.24
C ALA A 25 -4.63 6.36 -0.71
N GLY A 26 -4.65 6.93 -1.93
CA GLY A 26 -3.56 6.76 -2.90
C GLY A 26 -2.24 7.35 -2.42
N VAL A 27 -2.26 8.56 -1.84
CA VAL A 27 -1.07 9.22 -1.29
C VAL A 27 -0.53 8.46 -0.08
N ALA A 28 -1.41 8.06 0.86
CA ALA A 28 -1.01 7.29 2.03
C ALA A 28 -0.39 5.94 1.64
N PHE A 29 -1.01 5.22 0.71
CA PHE A 29 -0.50 3.96 0.19
C PHE A 29 0.89 4.14 -0.44
N THR A 30 1.05 5.13 -1.32
CA THR A 30 2.33 5.41 -1.98
C THR A 30 3.42 5.80 -0.97
N ALA A 31 3.09 6.60 0.04
CA ALA A 31 4.04 6.96 1.09
C ALA A 31 4.49 5.74 1.90
N ILE A 32 3.55 4.85 2.27
CA ILE A 32 3.85 3.63 3.04
C ILE A 32 4.69 2.66 2.21
N THR A 33 4.35 2.45 0.93
CA THR A 33 5.11 1.54 0.06
C THR A 33 6.52 2.03 -0.19
N LEU A 34 6.70 3.33 -0.41
CA LEU A 34 8.01 3.94 -0.62
C LEU A 34 8.85 3.88 0.67
N LEU A 35 8.26 4.20 1.82
CA LEU A 35 8.92 4.06 3.11
C LEU A 35 9.35 2.60 3.38
N ALA A 36 8.48 1.63 3.09
CA ALA A 36 8.79 0.21 3.24
C ALA A 36 9.94 -0.22 2.31
N ALA A 37 9.97 0.27 1.06
CA ALA A 37 11.06 -0.01 0.12
C ALA A 37 12.41 0.57 0.59
N ILE A 38 12.41 1.78 1.16
CA ILE A 38 13.61 2.37 1.76
C ILE A 38 14.06 1.56 2.97
N ALA A 39 13.14 1.21 3.87
CA ALA A 39 13.47 0.41 5.05
C ALA A 39 14.05 -0.96 4.67
N TYR A 40 13.49 -1.61 3.67
CA TYR A 40 13.97 -2.90 3.17
C TYR A 40 15.36 -2.80 2.52
N THR A 41 15.62 -1.75 1.72
CA THR A 41 16.95 -1.55 1.13
C THR A 41 18.01 -1.23 2.19
N VAL A 42 17.68 -0.46 3.23
CA VAL A 42 18.56 -0.26 4.38
C VAL A 42 18.86 -1.58 5.08
N MET A 43 17.84 -2.41 5.31
CA MET A 43 18.02 -3.74 5.90
C MET A 43 18.96 -4.62 5.06
N LEU A 44 18.80 -4.64 3.73
CA LEU A 44 19.68 -5.41 2.85
C LEU A 44 21.14 -4.95 2.92
N ASN A 45 21.38 -3.64 2.95
CA ASN A 45 22.73 -3.11 3.10
C ASN A 45 23.36 -3.50 4.45
N LEU A 46 22.57 -3.46 5.54
CA LEU A 46 23.04 -3.90 6.85
C LEU A 46 23.36 -5.40 6.86
N VAL A 47 22.52 -6.21 6.23
CA VAL A 47 22.72 -7.66 6.12
C VAL A 47 23.95 -7.98 5.27
N ASP A 48 24.13 -7.32 4.13
CA ASP A 48 25.31 -7.49 3.29
C ASP A 48 26.60 -7.12 4.05
N TRP A 49 26.57 -5.97 4.73
CA TRP A 49 27.71 -5.53 5.53
C TRP A 49 28.06 -6.49 6.67
N VAL A 50 27.08 -6.85 7.51
CA VAL A 50 27.34 -7.69 8.69
C VAL A 50 27.51 -9.16 8.31
N ALA A 51 26.59 -9.72 7.54
CA ALA A 51 26.57 -11.16 7.27
C ALA A 51 27.66 -11.55 6.25
N VAL A 52 27.79 -10.80 5.15
CA VAL A 52 28.73 -11.15 4.07
C VAL A 52 30.09 -10.52 4.34
N GLY A 53 30.13 -9.24 4.70
CA GLY A 53 31.38 -8.51 4.94
C GLY A 53 32.08 -8.90 6.24
N VAL A 54 31.39 -8.83 7.39
CA VAL A 54 32.00 -9.07 8.71
C VAL A 54 32.06 -10.55 9.05
N LEU A 55 30.97 -11.29 8.84
CA LEU A 55 30.83 -12.70 9.23
C LEU A 55 31.21 -13.69 8.13
N SER A 56 31.51 -13.21 6.91
CA SER A 56 31.89 -14.04 5.76
C SER A 56 30.88 -15.13 5.39
N TYR A 57 29.59 -14.92 5.67
CA TYR A 57 28.55 -15.84 5.22
C TYR A 57 28.43 -15.79 3.69
N PRO A 58 28.31 -16.95 3.03
CA PRO A 58 28.10 -16.99 1.59
C PRO A 58 26.77 -16.34 1.21
N VAL A 59 26.80 -15.45 0.21
CA VAL A 59 25.62 -14.72 -0.28
C VAL A 59 24.47 -15.67 -0.64
N ALA A 60 24.78 -16.84 -1.20
CA ALA A 60 23.79 -17.88 -1.52
C ALA A 60 23.01 -18.39 -0.30
N GLY A 61 23.61 -18.34 0.90
CA GLY A 61 22.93 -18.71 2.16
C GLY A 61 22.05 -17.60 2.71
N VAL A 62 22.34 -16.34 2.40
CA VAL A 62 21.61 -15.16 2.91
C VAL A 62 20.49 -14.72 1.97
N ALA A 63 20.67 -14.94 0.67
CA ALA A 63 19.72 -14.55 -0.38
C ALA A 63 18.26 -15.01 -0.14
N PRO A 64 17.96 -16.23 0.35
CA PRO A 64 16.58 -16.66 0.59
C PRO A 64 15.85 -15.79 1.62
N PHE A 65 16.55 -15.35 2.68
CA PHE A 65 15.96 -14.52 3.73
C PHE A 65 15.61 -13.13 3.22
N ALA A 66 16.47 -12.56 2.36
CA ALA A 66 16.19 -11.31 1.67
C ALA A 66 14.90 -11.45 0.84
N VAL A 67 14.82 -12.48 0.00
CA VAL A 67 13.67 -12.72 -0.89
C VAL A 67 12.37 -12.90 -0.09
N ILE A 68 12.38 -13.73 0.96
CA ILE A 68 11.19 -13.96 1.80
C ILE A 68 10.75 -12.66 2.49
N THR A 69 11.69 -11.88 3.02
CA THR A 69 11.37 -10.60 3.68
C THR A 69 10.77 -9.60 2.69
N GLY A 70 11.32 -9.51 1.48
CA GLY A 70 10.78 -8.67 0.42
C GLY A 70 9.36 -9.10 0.03
N ALA A 71 9.14 -10.41 -0.12
CA ALA A 71 7.82 -10.95 -0.43
C ALA A 71 6.79 -10.59 0.65
N ILE A 72 7.11 -10.79 1.94
CA ILE A 72 6.21 -10.46 3.06
C ILE A 72 5.83 -8.97 3.06
N LEU A 73 6.79 -8.08 2.81
CA LEU A 73 6.53 -6.64 2.73
C LEU A 73 5.59 -6.25 1.58
N THR A 74 5.55 -7.04 0.50
CA THR A 74 4.69 -6.76 -0.66
C THR A 74 3.27 -7.32 -0.55
N ILE A 75 3.01 -8.32 0.31
CA ILE A 75 1.66 -8.87 0.52
C ILE A 75 0.61 -7.79 0.85
N PRO A 76 0.82 -6.90 1.83
CA PRO A 76 -0.18 -5.86 2.16
C PRO A 76 -0.39 -4.84 1.03
N ILE A 77 0.49 -4.80 0.03
CA ILE A 77 0.40 -3.93 -1.14
C ILE A 77 -0.40 -4.61 -2.25
N VAL A 78 -0.06 -5.87 -2.54
CA VAL A 78 -0.66 -6.65 -3.63
C VAL A 78 -2.14 -6.94 -3.36
N VAL A 79 -2.51 -7.30 -2.12
CA VAL A 79 -3.89 -7.65 -1.77
C VAL A 79 -4.91 -6.53 -2.07
N PRO A 80 -4.77 -5.30 -1.53
CA PRO A 80 -5.71 -4.23 -1.83
C PRO A 80 -5.67 -3.83 -3.31
N THR A 81 -4.49 -3.85 -3.95
CA THR A 81 -4.37 -3.54 -5.38
C THR A 81 -5.20 -4.51 -6.21
N VAL A 82 -5.05 -5.82 -5.97
CA VAL A 82 -5.80 -6.87 -6.68
C VAL A 82 -7.31 -6.78 -6.39
N LEU A 83 -7.73 -6.54 -5.14
CA LEU A 83 -9.14 -6.38 -4.79
C LEU A 83 -9.78 -5.17 -5.47
N VAL A 84 -9.04 -4.05 -5.56
CA VAL A 84 -9.50 -2.85 -6.26
C VAL A 84 -9.59 -3.10 -7.76
N THR A 85 -8.57 -3.71 -8.37
CA THR A 85 -8.58 -4.03 -9.82
C THR A 85 -9.70 -4.99 -10.19
N ALA A 86 -9.96 -6.03 -9.39
CA ALA A 86 -11.05 -6.98 -9.64
C ALA A 86 -12.43 -6.30 -9.60
N ARG A 87 -12.65 -5.35 -8.67
CA ARG A 87 -13.89 -4.57 -8.59
C ARG A 87 -14.15 -3.71 -9.83
N PHE A 88 -13.10 -3.24 -10.50
CA PHE A 88 -13.21 -2.40 -11.70
C PHE A 88 -13.17 -3.20 -13.02
N ALA A 89 -13.06 -4.53 -12.94
CA ALA A 89 -13.03 -5.43 -14.10
C ALA A 89 -14.40 -6.03 -14.45
N ASP A 90 -15.41 -5.86 -13.58
CA ASP A 90 -16.84 -6.12 -13.82
C ASP A 90 -17.56 -4.80 -14.16
#